data_AF-A0AAJ4W7U1-F1
#
_entry.id   AF-A0AAJ4W7U1-F1
#
_cell.length_a   1.000
_cell.length_b   1.000
_cell.length_c   1.000
_cell.angle_alpha   90.00
_cell.angle_beta   90.00
_cell.angle_gamma   90.00
#
_symmetry.space_group_name_H-M   'P 1'
#
loop_
_entity.id
_entity.type
_entity.pdbx_description
1 polymer ?
#
loop_
_entity_poly.entity_id
_entity_poly.type
_entity_poly.pdbx_seq_one_letter_code
_entity_poly.pdbx_strand_id
1 'polypeptide(L)'
;MQVETFIIGNREYTAKKMNAFDAGRFLLKIKNIAAPALTAFAQADNANDVNLFELFSGLDEEAHEKVIFPILAASAVYSIEDKRKVASITDMNMCFNVDTLLDFYLLVWEVLKMNFAPFIERASTHFGYQDIEQAASE
;
A
#
# COMPACT_ATOMS: atom_id res chain seq x y z
N MET A 1 -18.16 9.19 5.56
CA MET A 1 -16.94 8.36 5.44
C MET A 1 -16.50 8.44 3.98
N GLN A 2 -15.32 8.98 3.69
CA GLN A 2 -14.86 9.20 2.31
C GLN A 2 -14.41 7.86 1.73
N VAL A 3 -15.02 7.46 0.62
CA VAL A 3 -14.64 6.29 -0.19
C VAL A 3 -13.89 6.84 -1.39
N GLU A 4 -12.72 6.29 -1.67
CA GLU A 4 -11.95 6.59 -2.88
C GLU A 4 -12.11 5.45 -3.87
N THR A 5 -12.10 5.79 -5.15
CA THR A 5 -12.24 4.86 -6.27
C THR A 5 -10.95 4.87 -7.09
N PHE A 6 -10.45 3.69 -7.42
CA PHE A 6 -9.27 3.48 -8.24
C PHE A 6 -9.65 2.67 -9.47
N ILE A 7 -9.17 3.09 -10.64
CA ILE A 7 -9.31 2.33 -11.89
C ILE A 7 -7.94 1.74 -12.21
N ILE A 8 -7.86 0.41 -12.26
CA ILE A 8 -6.62 -0.33 -12.49
C ILE A 8 -6.88 -1.35 -13.60
N GLY A 9 -6.09 -1.24 -14.68
CA GLY A 9 -6.38 -1.93 -15.92
C GLY A 9 -7.77 -1.52 -16.42
N ASN A 10 -8.70 -2.49 -16.49
CA ASN A 10 -10.09 -2.29 -16.88
C ASN A 10 -11.08 -2.57 -15.73
N ARG A 11 -10.63 -2.49 -14.46
CA ARG A 11 -11.44 -2.78 -13.28
C ARG A 11 -11.48 -1.62 -12.30
N GLU A 12 -12.58 -1.50 -11.58
CA GLU A 12 -12.84 -0.48 -10.59
C GLU A 12 -12.79 -1.06 -9.17
N TYR A 13 -11.97 -0.42 -8.34
CA TYR A 13 -11.79 -0.77 -6.95
C TYR A 13 -12.18 0.40 -6.06
N THR A 14 -12.69 0.10 -4.88
CA THR A 14 -12.98 1.12 -3.87
C THR A 14 -12.25 0.82 -2.58
N ALA A 15 -11.84 1.87 -1.87
CA ALA A 15 -11.27 1.76 -0.53
C ALA A 15 -11.69 2.93 0.34
N LYS A 16 -11.46 2.81 1.65
CA LYS A 16 -11.71 3.84 2.64
C LYS A 16 -10.42 4.12 3.40
N LYS A 17 -10.24 5.36 3.82
CA LYS A 17 -9.17 5.71 4.76
C LYS A 17 -9.32 4.94 6.06
N MET A 18 -8.21 4.39 6.53
CA MET A 18 -8.11 3.72 7.82
C MET A 18 -8.33 4.71 8.97
N ASN A 19 -8.69 4.19 10.14
CA ASN A 19 -8.62 4.98 11.36
C ASN A 19 -7.15 5.21 11.78
N ALA A 20 -6.92 6.22 12.62
CA ALA A 20 -5.57 6.61 13.02
C ALA A 20 -4.78 5.49 13.74
N PHE A 21 -5.46 4.63 14.50
CA PHE A 21 -4.83 3.54 15.22
C PHE A 21 -4.31 2.46 14.26
N ASP A 22 -5.15 2.02 13.32
CA ASP A 22 -4.78 1.04 12.30
C ASP A 22 -3.66 1.59 11.41
N ALA A 23 -3.78 2.84 10.95
CA ALA A 23 -2.74 3.50 10.18
C ALA A 23 -1.40 3.54 10.94
N GLY A 24 -1.39 3.99 12.20
CA GLY A 24 -0.18 4.03 13.03
C GLY A 24 0.44 2.64 13.24
N ARG A 25 -0.37 1.62 13.51
CA ARG A 25 0.09 0.24 13.67
C ARG A 25 0.72 -0.31 12.40
N PHE A 26 0.10 -0.07 11.24
CA PHE A 26 0.61 -0.59 9.97
C PHE A 26 1.84 0.15 9.46
N LEU A 27 1.95 1.46 9.72
CA LEU A 27 3.13 2.23 9.38
C LEU A 27 4.41 1.61 9.96
N LEU A 28 4.37 1.17 11.23
CA LEU A 28 5.50 0.50 11.89
C LEU A 28 5.86 -0.84 11.25
N LYS A 29 4.86 -1.57 10.74
CA LYS A 29 5.09 -2.85 10.06
C LYS A 29 5.65 -2.64 8.65
N ILE A 30 5.16 -1.64 7.93
CA ILE A 30 5.64 -1.28 6.59
C ILE A 30 7.09 -0.83 6.66
N LYS A 31 7.47 -0.04 7.68
CA LYS A 31 8.87 0.36 7.91
C LYS A 31 9.82 -0.84 7.89
N ASN A 32 9.46 -1.94 8.56
CA ASN A 32 10.35 -3.10 8.69
C ASN A 32 10.45 -3.95 7.41
N ILE A 33 9.44 -3.89 6.54
CA ILE A 33 9.34 -4.74 5.33
C ILE A 33 9.73 -3.95 4.06
N ALA A 34 9.48 -2.65 4.10
CA ALA A 34 9.42 -1.78 2.95
C ALA A 34 10.17 -0.46 3.24
N ALA A 35 11.24 -0.49 4.05
CA ALA A 35 12.12 0.68 4.22
C ALA A 35 12.59 1.26 2.87
N PRO A 36 13.06 0.45 1.88
CA PRO A 36 13.43 0.97 0.56
C PRO A 36 12.24 1.55 -0.20
N ALA A 37 11.07 0.92 -0.03
CA ALA A 37 9.81 1.32 -0.63
C ALA A 37 9.35 2.69 -0.11
N LEU A 38 9.44 2.93 1.20
CA LEU A 38 9.09 4.20 1.84
C LEU A 38 10.03 5.33 1.38
N THR A 39 11.31 5.04 1.17
CA THR A 39 12.26 6.00 0.59
C THR A 39 11.88 6.33 -0.85
N ALA A 40 11.51 5.32 -1.65
CA ALA A 40 11.00 5.51 -3.00
C ALA A 40 9.68 6.31 -3.02
N PHE A 41 8.75 6.03 -2.08
CA PHE A 41 7.54 6.82 -1.87
C PHE A 41 7.83 8.28 -1.57
N ALA A 42 8.83 8.55 -0.71
CA ALA A 42 9.18 9.90 -0.29
C ALA A 42 9.81 10.70 -1.45
N GLN A 43 10.62 10.04 -2.30
CA GLN A 43 11.30 10.62 -3.46
C GLN A 43 10.42 10.67 -4.73
N ALA A 44 9.27 10.00 -4.73
CA ALA A 44 8.37 9.94 -5.88
C ALA A 44 7.55 11.23 -6.05
N ASP A 45 8.18 12.28 -6.60
CA ASP A 45 7.47 13.46 -7.11
C ASP A 45 6.63 13.12 -8.36
N ASN A 46 6.91 11.98 -9.01
CA ASN A 46 6.09 11.39 -10.07
C ASN A 46 5.99 9.88 -9.86
N ALA A 47 4.76 9.34 -9.89
CA ALA A 47 4.44 7.93 -9.68
C ALA A 47 5.10 6.93 -10.68
N ASN A 48 5.91 7.42 -11.62
CA ASN A 48 6.55 6.64 -12.68
C ASN A 48 8.00 6.21 -12.37
N ASP A 49 8.65 6.76 -11.34
CA ASP A 49 10.06 6.43 -11.02
C ASP A 49 10.20 5.44 -9.85
N VAL A 50 9.10 4.96 -9.28
CA VAL A 50 9.14 3.92 -8.25
C VAL A 50 9.24 2.57 -8.91
N ASN A 51 10.38 1.90 -8.74
CA ASN A 51 10.55 0.51 -9.17
C ASN A 51 9.65 -0.39 -8.31
N LEU A 52 8.49 -0.77 -8.86
CA LEU A 52 7.51 -1.63 -8.18
C LEU A 52 8.16 -2.91 -7.64
N PHE A 53 9.15 -3.47 -8.35
CA PHE A 53 9.86 -4.66 -7.91
C PHE A 53 10.76 -4.42 -6.69
N GLU A 54 11.32 -3.22 -6.53
CA GLU A 54 12.05 -2.85 -5.30
C GLU A 54 11.08 -2.67 -4.13
N LEU A 55 9.89 -2.12 -4.41
CA LEU A 55 8.82 -1.99 -3.44
C LEU A 55 8.41 -3.32 -2.81
N PHE A 56 8.43 -4.35 -3.64
CA PHE A 56 7.96 -5.69 -3.30
C PHE A 56 9.08 -6.70 -3.09
N SER A 57 10.35 -6.28 -3.19
CA SER A 57 11.51 -7.14 -2.99
C SER A 57 11.58 -7.72 -1.56
N GLY A 58 10.99 -7.02 -0.58
CA GLY A 58 10.82 -7.51 0.80
C GLY A 58 9.48 -8.22 1.07
N LEU A 59 8.61 -8.38 0.08
CA LEU A 59 7.34 -9.08 0.27
C LEU A 59 7.51 -10.59 0.10
N ASP A 60 7.72 -11.28 1.22
CA ASP A 60 7.50 -12.72 1.30
C ASP A 60 6.02 -13.06 1.58
N GLU A 61 5.72 -14.35 1.67
CA GLU A 61 4.38 -14.84 2.01
C GLU A 61 3.90 -14.31 3.37
N GLU A 62 4.82 -14.22 4.34
CA GLU A 62 4.52 -13.70 5.68
C GLU A 62 4.11 -12.22 5.63
N ALA A 63 4.75 -11.41 4.79
CA ALA A 63 4.40 -10.01 4.58
C ALA A 63 3.00 -9.86 3.98
N HIS A 64 2.62 -10.75 3.05
CA HIS A 64 1.26 -10.76 2.49
C HIS A 64 0.22 -11.01 3.58
N GLU A 65 0.41 -12.05 4.39
CA GLU A 65 -0.53 -12.43 5.44
C GLU A 65 -0.59 -11.45 6.62
N LYS A 66 0.56 -10.93 7.07
CA LYS A 66 0.64 -10.13 8.30
C LYS A 66 0.54 -8.63 8.07
N VAL A 67 0.70 -8.16 6.83
CA VAL A 67 0.76 -6.73 6.50
C VAL A 67 -0.17 -6.36 5.35
N ILE A 68 0.03 -6.91 4.15
CA ILE A 68 -0.72 -6.48 2.96
C ILE A 68 -2.22 -6.75 3.12
N PHE A 69 -2.63 -7.99 3.36
CA PHE A 69 -4.05 -8.32 3.50
C PHE A 69 -4.72 -7.58 4.68
N PRO A 70 -4.09 -7.46 5.86
CA PRO A 70 -4.62 -6.63 6.94
C PRO A 70 -4.82 -5.16 6.58
N ILE A 71 -3.92 -4.54 5.80
CA ILE A 71 -4.07 -3.15 5.34
C ILE A 71 -5.27 -3.02 4.39
N LEU A 72 -5.40 -3.94 3.43
CA LEU A 72 -6.53 -3.94 2.50
C LEU A 72 -7.86 -4.18 3.24
N ALA A 73 -7.86 -5.06 4.24
CA ALA A 73 -9.01 -5.31 5.09
C ALA A 73 -9.42 -4.08 5.92
N ALA A 74 -8.45 -3.41 6.55
CA ALA A 74 -8.69 -2.19 7.34
C ALA A 74 -9.14 -1.02 6.46
N SER A 75 -8.67 -0.96 5.21
CA SER A 75 -9.12 0.00 4.20
C SER A 75 -10.42 -0.43 3.50
N ALA A 76 -11.02 -1.56 3.89
CA ALA A 76 -12.25 -2.10 3.32
C ALA A 76 -12.23 -2.20 1.78
N VAL A 77 -11.09 -2.63 1.21
CA VAL A 77 -10.88 -2.70 -0.24
C VAL A 77 -11.87 -3.65 -0.90
N TYR A 78 -12.49 -3.20 -1.98
CA TYR A 78 -13.57 -3.92 -2.67
C TYR A 78 -13.44 -3.79 -4.19
N SER A 79 -13.50 -4.93 -4.88
CA SER A 79 -13.62 -5.03 -6.34
C SER A 79 -15.10 -4.89 -6.73
N ILE A 80 -15.41 -3.90 -7.56
CA ILE A 80 -16.78 -3.62 -8.00
C ILE A 80 -17.27 -4.71 -8.97
N GLU A 81 -16.42 -5.13 -9.89
CA GLU A 81 -16.72 -6.15 -10.91
C GLU A 81 -16.94 -7.52 -10.28
N ASP A 82 -16.01 -7.92 -9.40
CA ASP A 82 -16.05 -9.23 -8.74
C ASP A 82 -17.01 -9.23 -7.53
N LYS A 83 -17.57 -8.06 -7.21
CA LYS A 83 -18.52 -7.82 -6.10
C LYS A 83 -18.01 -8.37 -4.76
N ARG A 84 -16.71 -8.23 -4.49
CA ARG A 84 -16.10 -8.79 -3.29
C ARG A 84 -14.97 -7.98 -2.73
N LYS A 85 -14.69 -8.23 -1.44
CA LYS A 85 -13.54 -7.65 -0.75
C LYS A 85 -12.25 -8.29 -1.22
N VAL A 86 -11.16 -7.53 -1.19
CA VAL A 86 -9.81 -8.03 -1.42
C VAL A 86 -9.06 -7.97 -0.09
N ALA A 87 -9.14 -9.02 0.71
CA ALA A 87 -8.65 -9.01 2.10
C ALA A 87 -7.97 -10.31 2.54
N SER A 88 -7.71 -11.24 1.62
CA SER A 88 -7.10 -12.54 1.91
C SER A 88 -6.51 -13.17 0.65
N ILE A 89 -5.74 -14.25 0.80
CA ILE A 89 -5.22 -15.05 -0.32
C ILE A 89 -6.37 -15.58 -1.19
N THR A 90 -7.42 -16.12 -0.57
CA THR A 90 -8.62 -16.59 -1.28
C THR A 90 -9.27 -15.45 -2.06
N ASP A 91 -9.25 -14.24 -1.50
CA ASP A 91 -9.81 -13.08 -2.18
C ASP A 91 -8.99 -12.61 -3.36
N MET A 92 -7.68 -12.60 -3.19
CA MET A 92 -6.73 -12.33 -4.26
C MET A 92 -6.92 -13.30 -5.43
N ASN A 93 -6.97 -14.61 -5.17
CA ASN A 93 -7.08 -15.62 -6.22
C ASN A 93 -8.42 -15.62 -6.98
N MET A 94 -9.45 -14.97 -6.43
CA MET A 94 -10.74 -14.84 -7.10
C MET A 94 -10.85 -13.54 -7.89
N CYS A 95 -10.12 -12.50 -7.51
CA CYS A 95 -10.13 -11.22 -8.22
C CYS A 95 -8.99 -11.13 -9.25
N PHE A 96 -7.88 -11.83 -9.00
CA PHE A 96 -6.66 -11.73 -9.79
C PHE A 96 -6.17 -13.13 -10.20
N ASN A 97 -5.48 -13.18 -11.32
CA ASN A 97 -4.75 -14.35 -11.79
C ASN A 97 -3.29 -13.94 -12.10
N VAL A 98 -2.50 -14.87 -12.61
CA VAL A 98 -1.08 -14.64 -12.91
C VAL A 98 -0.89 -13.49 -13.91
N ASP A 99 -1.80 -13.35 -14.88
CA ASP A 99 -1.73 -12.29 -15.91
C ASP A 99 -2.09 -10.91 -15.36
N THR A 100 -2.92 -10.86 -14.31
CA THR A 100 -3.35 -9.61 -13.64
C THR A 100 -2.69 -9.42 -12.28
N LEU A 101 -1.57 -10.11 -12.01
CA LEU A 101 -0.89 -10.03 -10.71
C LEU A 101 -0.33 -8.62 -10.46
N LEU A 102 0.14 -7.95 -11.52
CA LEU A 102 0.59 -6.56 -11.45
C LEU A 102 -0.54 -5.62 -10.98
N ASP A 103 -1.78 -5.85 -11.44
CA ASP A 103 -2.95 -5.04 -11.06
C ASP A 103 -3.23 -5.12 -9.56
N PHE A 104 -3.05 -6.30 -8.96
CA PHE A 104 -3.15 -6.46 -7.50
C PHE A 104 -2.12 -5.58 -6.77
N TYR A 105 -0.88 -5.59 -7.23
CA TYR A 105 0.18 -4.81 -6.61
C TYR A 105 0.01 -3.29 -6.82
N LEU A 106 -0.52 -2.87 -7.97
CA LEU A 106 -0.93 -1.48 -8.20
C LEU A 106 -2.08 -1.08 -7.26
N LEU A 107 -3.03 -1.98 -6.98
CA LEU A 107 -4.10 -1.71 -6.02
C LEU A 107 -3.56 -1.53 -4.60
N VAL A 108 -2.64 -2.40 -4.19
CA VAL A 108 -1.94 -2.26 -2.91
C VAL A 108 -1.24 -0.91 -2.84
N TRP A 109 -0.55 -0.50 -3.90
CA TRP A 109 0.13 0.79 -4.00
C TRP A 109 -0.82 1.97 -3.80
N GLU A 110 -1.95 2.01 -4.50
CA GLU A 110 -2.95 3.08 -4.36
C GLU A 110 -3.48 3.17 -2.93
N VAL A 111 -3.78 2.03 -2.30
CA VAL A 111 -4.25 1.99 -0.92
C VAL A 111 -3.19 2.48 0.06
N LEU A 112 -1.91 2.16 -0.17
CA LEU A 112 -0.81 2.67 0.64
C LEU A 112 -0.67 4.19 0.48
N LYS A 113 -0.66 4.72 -0.75
CA LYS A 113 -0.63 6.16 -1.01
C LYS A 113 -1.76 6.89 -0.30
N MET A 114 -2.99 6.42 -0.48
CA MET A 114 -4.19 7.03 0.12
C MET A 114 -4.06 7.17 1.66
N ASN A 115 -3.48 6.16 2.32
CA ASN A 115 -3.39 6.13 3.78
C ASN A 115 -2.12 6.80 4.34
N PHE A 116 -0.99 6.74 3.64
CA PHE A 116 0.32 7.10 4.20
C PHE A 116 1.01 8.29 3.52
N ALA A 117 0.72 8.59 2.24
CA ALA A 117 1.35 9.72 1.55
C ALA A 117 1.15 11.06 2.30
N PRO A 118 -0.06 11.41 2.80
CA PRO A 118 -0.25 12.66 3.54
C PRO A 118 0.54 12.73 4.85
N PHE A 119 0.85 11.59 5.46
CA PHE A 119 1.70 11.53 6.66
C PHE A 119 3.17 11.73 6.27
N ILE A 120 3.65 11.03 5.24
CA ILE A 120 5.04 11.10 4.77
C ILE A 120 5.39 12.50 4.29
N GLU A 121 4.52 13.15 3.50
CA GLU A 121 4.71 14.53 3.02
C GLU A 121 4.81 15.54 4.17
N ARG A 122 3.99 15.37 5.21
CA ARG A 122 4.05 16.24 6.40
C ARG A 122 5.30 15.93 7.23
N ALA A 123 5.65 14.67 7.39
CA ALA A 123 6.85 14.26 8.11
C ALA A 123 8.12 14.78 7.43
N SER A 124 8.24 14.69 6.10
CA SER A 124 9.39 15.20 5.35
C SER A 124 9.52 16.72 5.46
N THR A 125 8.40 17.45 5.51
CA THR A 125 8.39 18.90 5.72
C THR A 125 8.87 19.31 7.13
N HIS A 126 8.63 18.46 8.14
CA HIS A 126 8.97 18.76 9.55
C HIS A 126 10.34 18.23 9.98
N PHE A 127 10.79 17.11 9.42
CA PHE A 127 12.02 16.42 9.84
C PHE A 127 13.11 16.39 8.75
N GLY A 128 12.83 16.88 7.53
CA GLY A 128 13.76 16.78 6.41
C GLY A 128 13.88 15.34 5.88
N TYR A 129 14.22 15.21 4.59
CA TYR A 129 14.33 13.89 3.94
C TYR A 129 15.45 13.00 4.51
N GLN A 130 16.47 13.60 5.14
CA GLN A 130 17.66 12.90 5.65
C GLN A 130 17.41 12.17 7.00
N ASP A 131 16.44 12.59 7.81
CA ASP A 131 16.20 11.96 9.13
C ASP A 131 15.26 10.74 9.04
N ILE A 132 14.51 10.59 7.95
CA ILE A 132 13.66 9.41 7.68
C ILE A 132 14.55 8.19 7.33
N GLU A 133 15.69 8.41 6.66
CA GLU A 133 16.71 7.38 6.38
C GLU A 133 17.30 6.79 7.67
N GLN A 134 17.65 7.63 8.66
CA GLN A 134 18.25 7.15 9.92
C GLN A 134 17.23 6.42 10.80
N ALA A 135 15.98 6.88 10.85
CA ALA A 135 14.94 6.18 11.60
C ALA A 135 14.69 4.77 11.04
N ALA A 136 14.84 4.53 9.72
CA ALA A 136 14.68 3.22 9.08
C ALA A 136 15.88 2.28 9.27
N SER A 137 16.99 2.77 9.80
CA SER A 137 18.26 2.06 9.96
C SER A 137 18.54 1.57 11.39
N GLU A 138 17.64 1.87 12.35
CA GLU A 138 17.65 1.38 13.74
C GLU A 138 16.41 0.49 14.03
#